data_AF-A0A7R9Y166-F1
#
_entry.id   AF-A0A7R9Y166-F1
#
_cell.length_a   1.000
_cell.length_b   1.000
_cell.length_c   1.000
_cell.angle_alpha   90.00
_cell.angle_beta   90.00
_cell.angle_gamma   90.00
#
_symmetry.space_group_name_H-M   'P 1'
#
loop_
_entity.id
_entity.type
_entity.pdbx_description
1 polymer ?
#
loop_
_entity_poly.entity_id
_entity_poly.type
_entity_poly.pdbx_seq_one_letter_code
_entity_poly.pdbx_strand_id
1 'polypeptide(L)'
;QRFAASKGWAPGERLHMISLGQGQGPVAESLISSASKSGDWVVLQNCHLAKSWMLSLEQIVEGLATGAGEVHEDFRLWLTSMPAPHFPVPVLQSSIKLVQEPPRGVKANLLRSYSDYTDEQVDSCAKPDALRKMLVSLSFFHAIIQERRKFGPLGWNIRYEFNQSDIECAGQTLRMFLDEQEQIPWPALLYVTGDINYG
;
A
#
# COMPACT_ATOMS: atom_id res chain seq x y z
N GLN A 1 6.94 -7.18 5.54
CA GLN A 1 8.06 -7.96 4.96
C GLN A 1 9.42 -7.33 5.24
N ARG A 2 9.75 -6.11 4.75
CA ARG A 2 11.05 -5.46 5.05
C ARG A 2 11.37 -5.32 6.55
N PHE A 3 10.36 -5.03 7.39
CA PHE A 3 10.55 -4.97 8.84
C PHE A 3 10.90 -6.35 9.46
N ALA A 4 10.27 -7.43 9.01
CA ALA A 4 10.65 -8.78 9.42
C ALA A 4 12.07 -9.16 8.97
N ALA A 5 12.46 -8.78 7.74
CA ALA A 5 13.83 -8.96 7.26
C ALA A 5 14.86 -8.20 8.10
N SER A 6 14.52 -7.00 8.59
CA SER A 6 15.37 -6.22 9.51
C SER A 6 15.56 -6.88 10.88
N LYS A 7 14.71 -7.84 11.25
CA LYS A 7 14.84 -8.68 12.45
C LYS A 7 15.66 -9.96 12.20
N GLY A 8 16.23 -10.12 11.00
CA GLY A 8 17.10 -11.23 10.64
C GLY A 8 16.37 -12.48 10.13
N TRP A 9 15.07 -12.39 9.84
CA TRP A 9 14.29 -13.53 9.34
C TRP A 9 14.31 -13.62 7.83
N ALA A 10 14.44 -14.83 7.28
CA ALA A 10 14.30 -15.03 5.85
C ALA A 10 12.85 -14.71 5.42
N PRO A 11 12.63 -14.19 4.19
CA PRO A 11 11.29 -13.94 3.69
C PRO A 11 10.42 -15.20 3.76
N GLY A 12 9.31 -15.13 4.50
CA GLY A 12 8.34 -16.23 4.61
C GLY A 12 8.64 -17.27 5.70
N GLU A 13 9.72 -17.15 6.46
CA GLU A 13 10.11 -18.17 7.44
C GLU A 13 9.27 -18.12 8.73
N ARG A 14 9.03 -16.91 9.25
CA ARG A 14 8.30 -16.67 10.52
C ARG A 14 7.24 -15.58 10.42
N LEU A 15 6.89 -15.17 9.20
CA LEU A 15 5.90 -14.14 8.93
C LEU A 15 4.79 -14.72 8.06
N HIS A 16 3.62 -14.91 8.66
CA HIS A 16 2.44 -15.43 8.00
C HIS A 16 1.48 -14.29 7.68
N MET A 17 1.12 -14.13 6.41
CA MET A 17 0.20 -13.08 5.96
C MET A 17 -1.08 -13.72 5.42
N ILE A 18 -2.24 -13.32 5.96
CA ILE A 18 -3.55 -13.83 5.53
C ILE A 18 -4.48 -12.65 5.24
N SER A 19 -5.10 -12.65 4.06
CA SER A 19 -6.14 -11.69 3.70
C SER A 19 -7.50 -12.20 4.15
N LEU A 20 -8.15 -11.47 5.05
CA LEU A 20 -9.46 -11.81 5.56
C LEU A 20 -10.53 -11.53 4.51
N GLY A 21 -11.27 -12.57 4.19
CA GLY A 21 -12.43 -12.56 3.30
C GLY A 21 -13.43 -13.63 3.73
N GLN A 22 -14.38 -13.98 2.85
CA GLN A 22 -15.36 -15.00 3.16
C GLN A 22 -14.68 -16.35 3.46
N GLY A 23 -14.99 -16.92 4.64
CA GLY A 23 -14.48 -18.24 5.05
C GLY A 23 -13.05 -18.28 5.60
N GLN A 24 -12.34 -17.15 5.69
CA GLN A 24 -10.94 -17.13 6.18
C GLN A 24 -10.79 -17.08 7.71
N GLY A 25 -11.88 -16.84 8.44
CA GLY A 25 -11.87 -16.74 9.91
C GLY A 25 -11.25 -17.95 10.62
N PRO A 26 -11.70 -19.20 10.35
CA PRO A 26 -11.14 -20.39 10.98
C PRO A 26 -9.66 -20.62 10.68
N VAL A 27 -9.21 -20.24 9.48
CA VAL A 27 -7.79 -20.33 9.09
C VAL A 27 -6.97 -19.32 9.90
N ALA A 28 -7.47 -18.09 10.06
CA ALA A 28 -6.84 -17.07 10.88
C ALA A 28 -6.76 -17.51 12.36
N GLU A 29 -7.82 -18.10 12.91
CA GLU A 29 -7.85 -18.63 14.28
C GLU A 29 -6.78 -19.70 14.52
N SER A 30 -6.71 -20.69 13.63
CA SER A 30 -5.72 -21.77 13.72
C SER A 30 -4.30 -21.22 13.61
N LEU A 31 -4.07 -20.29 12.69
CA LEU A 31 -2.77 -19.65 12.48
C LEU A 31 -2.32 -18.85 13.71
N ILE A 32 -3.22 -18.06 14.30
CA ILE A 32 -2.91 -17.28 15.52
C ILE A 32 -2.58 -18.22 16.68
N SER A 33 -3.33 -19.31 16.85
CA SER A 33 -3.10 -20.29 17.92
C SER A 33 -1.75 -21.01 17.79
N SER A 34 -1.33 -21.33 16.56
CA SER A 34 -0.02 -21.94 16.30
C SER A 34 1.12 -20.93 16.45
N ALA A 35 0.94 -19.74 15.91
CA ALA A 35 1.94 -18.67 15.95
C ALA A 35 2.17 -18.14 17.37
N SER A 36 1.12 -18.08 18.20
CA SER A 36 1.25 -17.63 19.60
C SER A 36 2.15 -18.54 20.44
N LYS A 37 2.26 -19.84 20.08
CA LYS A 37 3.14 -20.81 20.75
C LYS A 37 4.55 -20.83 20.18
N SER A 38 4.69 -20.65 18.86
CA SER A 38 5.98 -20.69 18.14
C SER A 38 6.72 -19.35 18.11
N GLY A 39 6.06 -18.25 18.47
CA GLY A 39 6.62 -16.91 18.42
C GLY A 39 6.59 -16.27 17.02
N ASP A 40 5.95 -16.91 16.05
CA ASP A 40 5.84 -16.41 14.69
C ASP A 40 4.92 -15.18 14.60
N TRP A 41 5.06 -14.41 13.53
CA TRP A 41 4.25 -13.21 13.31
C TRP A 41 3.10 -13.50 12.37
N VAL A 42 1.93 -12.96 12.71
CA VAL A 42 0.72 -13.07 11.88
C VAL A 42 0.29 -11.67 11.46
N VAL A 43 0.05 -11.49 10.17
CA VAL A 43 -0.54 -10.27 9.61
C VAL A 43 -1.92 -10.62 9.04
N LEU A 44 -2.97 -10.18 9.71
CA LEU A 44 -4.33 -10.22 9.18
C LEU A 44 -4.55 -8.97 8.32
N GLN A 45 -4.77 -9.17 7.03
CA GLN A 45 -5.04 -8.09 6.09
C GLN A 45 -6.53 -7.94 5.86
N ASN A 46 -6.97 -6.72 5.56
CA ASN A 46 -8.35 -6.42 5.16
C ASN A 46 -9.42 -6.77 6.20
N CYS A 47 -9.12 -6.61 7.50
CA CYS A 47 -10.03 -7.02 8.58
C CYS A 47 -11.45 -6.43 8.46
N HIS A 48 -11.59 -5.19 7.99
CA HIS A 48 -12.89 -4.55 7.70
C HIS A 48 -13.84 -5.38 6.82
N LEU A 49 -13.33 -6.26 5.96
CA LEU A 49 -14.14 -7.12 5.09
C LEU A 49 -14.78 -8.31 5.84
N ALA A 50 -14.20 -8.72 6.97
CA ALA A 50 -14.65 -9.89 7.73
C ALA A 50 -15.59 -9.52 8.90
N LYS A 51 -16.68 -8.80 8.60
CA LYS A 51 -17.61 -8.25 9.62
C LYS A 51 -18.12 -9.30 10.61
N SER A 52 -18.53 -10.48 10.14
CA SER A 52 -19.07 -11.55 10.98
C SER A 52 -18.04 -12.18 11.92
N TRP A 53 -16.75 -12.05 11.62
CA TRP A 53 -15.65 -12.64 12.38
C TRP A 53 -15.07 -11.70 13.44
N MET A 54 -15.46 -10.43 13.45
CA MET A 54 -14.95 -9.43 14.39
C MET A 54 -15.17 -9.80 15.86
N LEU A 55 -16.27 -10.49 16.19
CA LEU A 55 -16.51 -10.98 17.55
C LEU A 55 -15.49 -12.04 17.96
N SER A 56 -15.16 -12.98 17.06
CA SER A 56 -14.11 -13.98 17.30
C SER A 56 -12.74 -13.31 17.48
N LEU A 57 -12.43 -12.31 16.64
CA LEU A 57 -11.18 -11.54 16.76
C LEU A 57 -11.06 -10.89 18.15
N GLU A 58 -12.15 -10.29 18.66
CA GLU A 58 -12.18 -9.69 19.99
C GLU A 58 -11.85 -10.72 21.08
N GLN A 59 -12.51 -11.87 21.06
CA GLN A 59 -12.28 -12.95 22.02
C GLN A 59 -10.84 -13.49 21.95
N ILE A 60 -10.27 -13.62 20.76
CA ILE A 60 -8.88 -14.06 20.57
C ILE A 60 -7.91 -13.05 21.19
N VAL A 61 -8.08 -11.77 20.90
CA VAL A 61 -7.19 -10.71 21.42
C VAL A 61 -7.31 -10.59 22.94
N GLU A 62 -8.53 -10.69 23.49
CA GLU A 62 -8.75 -10.72 24.93
C GLU A 62 -8.09 -11.94 25.59
N GLY A 63 -8.22 -13.12 24.98
CA GLY A 63 -7.56 -14.35 25.46
C GLY A 63 -6.04 -14.27 25.45
N LEU A 64 -5.45 -13.63 24.43
CA LEU A 64 -4.01 -13.38 24.33
C LEU A 64 -3.54 -12.38 25.41
N ALA A 65 -4.35 -11.36 25.73
CA ALA A 65 -4.00 -10.34 26.71
C ALA A 65 -4.15 -10.82 28.17
N THR A 66 -5.15 -11.66 28.45
CA THR A 66 -5.47 -12.16 29.79
C THR A 66 -4.65 -13.38 30.22
N GLY A 67 -3.82 -13.92 29.32
CA GLY A 67 -2.92 -15.03 29.65
C GLY A 67 -3.63 -16.38 29.78
N ALA A 68 -4.69 -16.60 29.00
CA ALA A 68 -5.39 -17.90 28.96
C ALA A 68 -4.48 -19.06 28.45
N GLY A 69 -3.26 -18.76 28.00
CA GLY A 69 -2.16 -19.70 27.75
C GLY A 69 -0.80 -18.98 27.71
N GLU A 70 0.30 -19.72 27.73
CA GLU A 70 1.64 -19.17 27.50
C GLU A 70 1.74 -18.61 26.07
N VAL A 71 1.79 -17.29 25.94
CA VAL A 71 2.08 -16.61 24.67
C VAL A 71 3.58 -16.39 24.58
N HIS A 72 4.19 -16.87 23.49
CA HIS A 72 5.61 -16.74 23.25
C HIS A 72 6.01 -15.25 23.14
N GLU A 73 7.11 -14.85 23.79
CA GLU A 73 7.51 -13.42 23.90
C GLU A 73 7.77 -12.74 22.55
N ASP A 74 8.24 -13.49 21.55
CA ASP A 74 8.45 -12.98 20.17
C ASP A 74 7.17 -12.85 19.34
N PHE A 75 6.04 -13.44 19.75
CA PHE A 75 4.81 -13.44 18.97
C PHE A 75 4.31 -12.02 18.71
N ARG A 76 3.91 -11.72 17.47
CA ARG A 76 3.26 -10.44 17.12
C ARG A 76 2.06 -10.69 16.21
N LEU A 77 0.93 -10.10 16.59
CA LEU A 77 -0.27 -10.02 15.77
C LEU A 77 -0.40 -8.62 15.17
N TRP A 78 -0.41 -8.54 13.84
CA TRP A 78 -0.59 -7.32 13.07
C TRP A 78 -1.94 -7.34 12.38
N LEU A 79 -2.66 -6.23 12.43
CA LEU A 79 -3.96 -6.06 11.79
C LEU A 79 -3.89 -4.91 10.81
N THR A 80 -4.33 -5.11 9.56
CA THR A 80 -4.54 -4.02 8.60
C THR A 80 -6.03 -3.89 8.28
N SER A 81 -6.55 -2.67 8.39
CA SER A 81 -7.96 -2.40 8.17
C SER A 81 -8.20 -0.96 7.75
N MET A 82 -9.18 -0.75 6.88
CA MET A 82 -9.82 0.55 6.75
C MET A 82 -10.67 0.83 8.00
N PRO A 83 -10.95 2.11 8.32
CA PRO A 83 -11.90 2.47 9.37
C PRO A 83 -13.26 1.82 9.10
N ALA A 84 -13.78 1.08 10.08
CA ALA A 84 -15.03 0.35 9.97
C ALA A 84 -15.83 0.47 11.29
N PRO A 85 -17.12 0.85 11.26
CA PRO A 85 -17.92 1.01 12.48
C PRO A 85 -18.10 -0.28 13.29
N HIS A 86 -18.02 -1.43 12.64
CA HIS A 86 -18.13 -2.75 13.25
C HIS A 86 -16.80 -3.32 13.75
N PHE A 87 -15.70 -2.58 13.63
CA PHE A 87 -14.42 -3.03 14.15
C PHE A 87 -14.46 -3.00 15.70
N PRO A 88 -14.04 -4.07 16.40
CA PRO A 88 -14.19 -4.17 17.85
C PRO A 88 -13.47 -3.04 18.59
N VAL A 89 -14.23 -2.26 19.37
CA VAL A 89 -13.68 -1.20 20.22
C VAL A 89 -12.66 -1.75 21.22
N PRO A 90 -12.87 -2.92 21.86
CA PRO A 90 -11.88 -3.47 22.80
C PRO A 90 -10.54 -3.80 22.12
N VAL A 91 -10.57 -4.38 20.92
CA VAL A 91 -9.34 -4.64 20.12
C VAL A 91 -8.64 -3.34 19.76
N LEU A 92 -9.40 -2.29 19.43
CA LEU A 92 -8.81 -0.97 19.28
C LEU A 92 -8.18 -0.55 20.60
N GLN A 93 -8.90 -0.49 21.71
CA GLN A 93 -8.36 -0.03 23.00
C GLN A 93 -7.08 -0.77 23.44
N SER A 94 -6.99 -2.08 23.22
CA SER A 94 -5.83 -2.92 23.60
C SER A 94 -4.69 -2.96 22.59
N SER A 95 -4.81 -2.31 21.41
CA SER A 95 -3.78 -2.33 20.36
C SER A 95 -2.99 -1.03 20.22
N ILE A 96 -1.83 -1.11 19.57
CA ILE A 96 -1.09 0.07 19.07
C ILE A 96 -1.66 0.41 17.69
N LYS A 97 -2.06 1.66 17.49
CA LYS A 97 -2.64 2.14 16.22
C LYS A 97 -1.60 2.95 15.47
N LEU A 98 -1.31 2.51 14.25
CA LEU A 98 -0.51 3.27 13.31
C LEU A 98 -1.43 3.74 12.17
N VAL A 99 -1.49 5.04 11.96
CA VAL A 99 -2.23 5.63 10.83
C VAL A 99 -1.21 6.06 9.79
N GLN A 100 -1.27 5.45 8.61
CA GLN A 100 -0.50 5.91 7.46
C GLN A 100 -1.32 6.94 6.70
N GLU A 101 -1.06 8.22 6.96
CA GLU A 101 -1.66 9.29 6.16
C GLU A 101 -0.87 9.50 4.86
N PRO A 102 -1.54 9.79 3.72
CA PRO A 102 -0.86 10.28 2.53
C PRO A 102 -0.13 11.60 2.86
N PRO A 103 0.99 11.92 2.17
CA PRO A 103 1.68 13.16 2.46
C PRO A 103 0.78 14.33 2.08
N ARG A 104 0.91 15.44 2.79
CA ARG A 104 0.08 16.60 2.56
C ARG A 104 0.84 17.63 1.73
N GLY A 105 0.28 17.97 0.57
CA GLY A 105 0.74 19.06 -0.26
C GLY A 105 1.53 18.59 -1.48
N VAL A 106 1.47 19.40 -2.54
CA VAL A 106 2.05 19.10 -3.85
C VAL A 106 3.55 18.76 -3.75
N LYS A 107 4.31 19.52 -2.96
CA LYS A 107 5.75 19.29 -2.78
C LYS A 107 6.07 17.91 -2.21
N ALA A 108 5.31 17.47 -1.20
CA ALA A 108 5.55 16.20 -0.54
C ALA A 108 5.11 15.01 -1.43
N ASN A 109 4.00 15.14 -2.15
CA ASN A 109 3.59 14.14 -3.16
C ASN A 109 4.61 14.04 -4.30
N LEU A 110 5.11 15.18 -4.81
CA LEU A 110 6.12 15.22 -5.87
C LEU A 110 7.38 14.48 -5.44
N LEU A 111 7.93 14.83 -4.27
CA LEU A 111 9.17 14.23 -3.78
C LEU A 111 9.02 12.72 -3.57
N ARG A 112 7.88 12.27 -3.02
CA ARG A 112 7.59 10.84 -2.88
C ARG A 112 7.52 10.14 -4.23
N SER A 113 6.72 10.68 -5.15
CA SER A 113 6.48 10.04 -6.45
C SER A 113 7.74 10.01 -7.32
N TYR A 114 8.63 11.00 -7.15
CA TYR A 114 9.88 11.06 -7.90
C TYR A 114 11.00 10.23 -7.24
N SER A 115 11.00 10.08 -5.91
CA SER A 115 12.04 9.32 -5.19
C SER A 115 12.06 7.83 -5.49
N ASP A 116 10.99 7.31 -6.10
CA ASP A 116 10.90 5.90 -6.48
C ASP A 116 11.66 5.60 -7.79
N TYR A 117 11.99 6.63 -8.58
CA TYR A 117 12.82 6.46 -9.78
C TYR A 117 14.30 6.36 -9.41
N THR A 118 14.98 5.37 -9.97
CA THR A 118 16.42 5.18 -9.83
C THR A 118 17.17 5.79 -11.02
N ASP A 119 18.40 6.26 -10.79
CA ASP A 119 19.22 6.82 -11.87
C ASP A 119 19.48 5.77 -12.96
N GLU A 120 19.66 4.51 -12.58
CA GLU A 120 19.83 3.39 -13.53
C GLU A 120 18.61 3.19 -14.45
N GLN A 121 17.39 3.39 -13.93
CA GLN A 121 16.18 3.30 -14.73
C GLN A 121 16.09 4.44 -15.75
N VAL A 122 16.53 5.65 -15.38
CA VAL A 122 16.48 6.83 -16.24
C VAL A 122 17.56 6.77 -17.31
N ASP A 123 18.78 6.41 -16.91
CA ASP A 123 19.96 6.42 -17.78
C ASP A 123 19.97 5.23 -18.77
N SER A 124 19.15 4.21 -18.54
CA SER A 124 18.97 3.07 -19.47
C SER A 124 18.01 3.32 -20.64
N CYS A 125 17.45 4.53 -20.76
CA CYS A 125 16.61 4.96 -21.89
C CYS A 125 17.47 5.51 -23.02
N ALA A 126 17.03 5.37 -24.28
CA ALA A 126 17.69 5.93 -25.46
C ALA A 126 17.78 7.47 -25.43
N LYS A 127 16.90 8.13 -24.66
CA LYS A 127 16.81 9.60 -24.53
C LYS A 127 16.73 10.01 -23.05
N PRO A 128 17.81 9.81 -22.27
CA PRO A 128 17.76 9.92 -20.80
C PRO A 128 17.44 11.33 -20.31
N ASP A 129 17.96 12.38 -20.96
CA ASP A 129 17.66 13.78 -20.61
C ASP A 129 16.18 14.14 -20.81
N ALA A 130 15.56 13.60 -21.87
CA ALA A 130 14.15 13.81 -22.14
C ALA A 130 13.29 13.04 -21.12
N LEU A 131 13.63 11.78 -20.86
CA LEU A 131 12.94 10.95 -19.87
C LEU A 131 12.98 11.60 -18.49
N ARG A 132 14.16 12.06 -18.03
CA ARG A 132 14.32 12.71 -16.73
C ARG A 132 13.39 13.91 -16.56
N LYS A 133 13.33 14.79 -17.56
CA LYS A 133 12.44 15.96 -17.56
C LYS A 133 10.97 15.54 -17.53
N MET A 134 10.60 14.54 -18.34
CA MET A 134 9.23 14.04 -18.40
C MET A 134 8.79 13.35 -17.11
N LEU A 135 9.65 12.58 -16.45
CA LEU A 135 9.35 11.95 -15.17
C LEU A 135 9.13 13.00 -14.08
N VAL A 136 9.93 14.06 -14.03
CA VAL A 136 9.69 15.20 -13.11
C VAL A 136 8.33 15.84 -13.40
N SER A 137 8.01 16.12 -14.67
CA SER A 137 6.72 16.69 -15.07
C SER A 137 5.54 15.77 -14.73
N LEU A 138 5.68 14.47 -14.97
CA LEU A 138 4.68 13.45 -14.66
C LEU A 138 4.45 13.35 -13.14
N SER A 139 5.52 13.29 -12.34
CA SER A 139 5.41 13.30 -10.87
C SER A 139 4.76 14.57 -10.34
N PHE A 140 5.01 15.72 -10.97
CA PHE A 140 4.36 16.98 -10.60
C PHE A 140 2.86 16.98 -10.94
N PHE A 141 2.51 16.50 -12.14
CA PHE A 141 1.12 16.33 -12.56
C PHE A 141 0.36 15.36 -11.64
N HIS A 142 0.95 14.19 -11.36
CA HIS A 142 0.40 13.20 -10.45
C HIS A 142 0.16 13.79 -9.04
N ALA A 143 1.14 14.54 -8.52
CA ALA A 143 1.02 15.22 -7.25
C ALA A 143 -0.12 16.25 -7.20
N ILE A 144 -0.32 17.01 -8.28
CA ILE A 144 -1.44 17.96 -8.40
C ILE A 144 -2.78 17.22 -8.39
N ILE A 145 -2.90 16.16 -9.19
CA ILE A 145 -4.14 15.38 -9.30
C ILE A 145 -4.52 14.77 -7.94
N GLN A 146 -3.54 14.20 -7.22
CA GLN A 146 -3.75 13.66 -5.89
C GLN A 146 -4.21 14.73 -4.90
N GLU A 147 -3.59 15.91 -4.89
CA GLU A 147 -4.02 17.02 -4.02
C GLU A 147 -5.39 17.57 -4.41
N ARG A 148 -5.72 17.56 -5.71
CA ARG A 148 -7.01 18.05 -6.22
C ARG A 148 -8.20 17.24 -5.66
N ARG A 149 -7.99 15.97 -5.29
CA ARG A 149 -9.00 15.13 -4.60
C ARG A 149 -9.53 15.75 -3.30
N LYS A 150 -8.75 16.62 -2.64
CA LYS A 150 -9.12 17.25 -1.37
C LYS A 150 -10.22 18.31 -1.52
N PHE A 151 -10.45 18.80 -2.74
CA PHE A 151 -11.43 19.86 -3.01
C PHE A 151 -12.84 19.32 -3.28
N GLY A 152 -13.09 18.04 -3.02
CA GLY A 152 -14.40 17.42 -3.20
C GLY A 152 -14.94 17.64 -4.62
N PRO A 153 -16.21 18.05 -4.79
CA PRO A 153 -16.80 18.30 -6.10
C PRO A 153 -16.10 19.39 -6.94
N LEU A 154 -15.42 20.36 -6.32
CA LEU A 154 -14.64 21.37 -7.05
C LEU A 154 -13.36 20.80 -7.66
N GLY A 155 -12.85 19.72 -7.07
CA GLY A 155 -11.70 18.99 -7.59
C GLY A 155 -12.13 17.98 -8.65
N TRP A 156 -13.06 17.09 -8.27
CA TRP A 156 -13.54 15.97 -9.08
C TRP A 156 -15.03 15.70 -8.81
N ASN A 157 -15.83 15.59 -9.87
CA ASN A 157 -17.23 15.17 -9.75
C ASN A 157 -17.36 13.72 -9.26
N ILE A 158 -16.49 12.84 -9.76
CA ILE A 158 -16.35 11.45 -9.33
C ILE A 158 -14.90 11.24 -8.92
N ARG A 159 -14.68 10.74 -7.70
CA ARG A 159 -13.32 10.57 -7.16
C ARG A 159 -12.70 9.30 -7.74
N TYR A 160 -11.55 9.44 -8.39
CA TYR A 160 -10.65 8.33 -8.68
C TYR A 160 -9.49 8.29 -7.68
N GLU A 161 -9.00 7.10 -7.37
CA GLU A 161 -7.90 6.86 -6.43
C GLU A 161 -6.58 6.65 -7.16
N PHE A 162 -6.03 7.74 -7.70
CA PHE A 162 -4.70 7.73 -8.30
C PHE A 162 -3.65 7.27 -7.28
N ASN A 163 -3.01 6.16 -7.61
CA ASN A 163 -2.04 5.45 -6.79
C ASN A 163 -0.72 5.24 -7.54
N GLN A 164 0.21 4.55 -6.89
CA GLN A 164 1.55 4.33 -7.41
C GLN A 164 1.56 3.59 -8.77
N SER A 165 0.65 2.65 -8.97
CA SER A 165 0.60 1.84 -10.20
C SER A 165 0.26 2.70 -11.41
N ASP A 166 -0.55 3.76 -11.23
CA ASP A 166 -0.95 4.66 -12.33
C ASP A 166 0.25 5.46 -12.85
N ILE A 167 1.09 5.99 -11.94
CA ILE A 167 2.29 6.74 -12.32
C ILE A 167 3.38 5.83 -12.87
N GLU A 168 3.54 4.61 -12.33
CA GLU A 168 4.49 3.62 -12.84
C GLU A 168 4.14 3.21 -14.28
N CYS A 169 2.85 2.94 -14.55
CA CYS A 169 2.36 2.61 -15.89
C CYS A 169 2.59 3.74 -16.89
N ALA A 170 2.29 4.98 -16.49
CA ALA A 170 2.55 6.16 -17.34
C ALA A 170 4.05 6.36 -17.58
N GLY A 171 4.90 6.19 -16.57
CA GLY A 171 6.36 6.28 -16.69
C GLY A 171 6.95 5.22 -17.63
N GLN A 172 6.45 3.98 -17.56
CA GLN A 172 6.84 2.91 -18.47
C GLN A 172 6.44 3.21 -19.92
N THR A 173 5.24 3.75 -20.12
CA THR A 173 4.76 4.18 -21.44
C THR A 173 5.65 5.29 -22.02
N LEU A 174 5.98 6.31 -21.22
CA LEU A 174 6.89 7.37 -21.65
C LEU A 174 8.24 6.80 -22.12
N ARG A 175 8.82 5.87 -21.34
CA ARG A 175 10.07 5.21 -21.69
C ARG A 175 9.96 4.43 -23.01
N MET A 176 8.92 3.62 -23.18
CA MET A 176 8.69 2.83 -24.39
C MET A 176 8.68 3.70 -25.64
N PHE A 177 7.93 4.81 -25.63
CA PHE A 177 7.89 5.73 -26.77
C PHE A 177 9.24 6.41 -27.02
N LEU A 178 10.00 6.73 -25.98
CA LEU A 178 11.33 7.33 -26.13
C LEU A 178 12.38 6.34 -26.65
N ASP A 179 12.24 5.05 -26.34
CA ASP A 179 13.14 3.99 -26.82
C ASP A 179 12.82 3.61 -28.28
N GLU A 180 11.54 3.51 -28.65
CA GLU A 180 11.12 3.01 -29.98
C GLU A 180 11.15 4.07 -31.09
N GLN A 181 10.89 5.35 -30.76
CA GLN A 181 10.72 6.40 -31.77
C GLN A 181 11.97 7.27 -31.87
N GLU A 182 12.45 7.54 -33.08
CA GLU A 182 13.64 8.39 -33.31
C GLU A 182 13.43 9.82 -32.77
N GLN A 183 12.23 10.38 -32.98
CA GLN A 183 11.82 11.69 -32.46
C GLN A 183 10.78 11.53 -31.36
N ILE A 184 10.69 12.51 -30.47
CA ILE A 184 9.71 12.51 -29.37
C ILE A 184 8.30 12.68 -29.93
N PRO A 185 7.39 11.69 -29.79
CA PRO A 185 6.06 11.74 -30.38
C PRO A 185 5.09 12.48 -29.44
N TRP A 186 5.25 13.80 -29.30
CA TRP A 186 4.48 14.62 -28.35
C TRP A 186 2.95 14.41 -28.39
N PRO A 187 2.29 14.37 -29.57
CA PRO A 187 0.84 14.16 -29.62
C PRO A 187 0.42 12.80 -29.04
N ALA A 188 1.18 11.73 -29.32
CA ALA A 188 0.91 10.40 -28.79
C ALA A 188 1.14 10.35 -27.29
N LEU A 189 2.23 10.95 -26.79
CA LEU A 189 2.52 11.01 -25.37
C LEU A 189 1.44 11.75 -24.58
N LEU A 190 0.94 12.87 -25.10
CA LEU A 190 -0.15 13.63 -24.48
C LEU A 190 -1.45 12.84 -24.47
N TYR A 191 -1.79 12.19 -25.60
CA TYR A 191 -3.00 11.37 -25.69
C TYR A 191 -2.95 10.17 -24.73
N VAL A 192 -1.86 9.40 -24.73
CA VAL A 192 -1.77 8.20 -23.90
C VAL A 192 -1.66 8.58 -22.42
N THR A 193 -0.82 9.57 -22.07
CA THR A 193 -0.69 9.96 -20.66
C THR A 193 -1.96 10.65 -20.14
N GLY A 194 -2.53 11.57 -20.91
CA GLY A 194 -3.73 12.33 -20.54
C GLY A 194 -4.96 11.45 -20.57
N ASP A 195 -5.39 11.05 -21.77
CA ASP A 195 -6.70 10.44 -21.99
C ASP A 195 -6.76 8.95 -21.62
N ILE A 196 -5.64 8.22 -21.70
CA ILE A 196 -5.62 6.76 -21.43
C ILE A 196 -5.17 6.44 -20.01
N ASN A 197 -4.04 6.98 -19.55
CA ASN A 197 -3.52 6.68 -18.22
C ASN A 197 -4.27 7.42 -17.10
N TYR A 198 -4.60 8.70 -17.30
CA TYR A 198 -5.16 9.55 -16.25
C TYR A 198 -6.64 9.92 -16.45
N GLY A 199 -7.15 9.87 -17.68
CA GLY A 199 -8.54 10.21 -18.02
C GLY A 199 -8.80 11.70 -17.98
#